data_AF-A0A7Y5IUC5-F1
#
_entry.id   AF-A0A7Y5IUC5-F1
#
_cell.length_a   1.000
_cell.length_b   1.000
_cell.length_c   1.000
_cell.angle_alpha   90.00
_cell.angle_beta   90.00
_cell.angle_gamma   90.00
#
_symmetry.space_group_name_H-M   'P 1'
#
loop_
_entity.id
_entity.type
_entity.pdbx_description
1 polymer ?
#
loop_
_entity_poly.entity_id
_entity_poly.type
_entity_poly.pdbx_seq_one_letter_code
_entity_poly.pdbx_strand_id
1 'polypeptide(L)'
;NIAAMDCANSCLGGELLEDRVIAERGYKRFREFFRLIAENGNVFEFNSPTYTQVTLKALHLLRRYVKDPATRLLAELAATRLGLSVALHLHPQSGRLAGPYSRAYYPTLQPSSRAYSELLQTWIEEGIVPDWIGTVPRAEKLPFFLEETAHSDWRIGASTYLTPSFSMGLASREVSRQTNPLVIQVYGEDPSETAMIFARYSMNDSIEKEVPPKSAFGIDGSFFDDGKFLGVQQGNRAIGVYAPREAETPDSLAPASRHRFASARASLVWLDRKKATRIWVGENEVKELPHQVERGKVMVIETPPARIALLPLSITELGYDSPIRIAEKDGRLYLDMYNYLGEEKTFGELDRGSRFYRGQPQCAFYVEVADQSAHPDAPSFAREVAGGTVRDGVAPPFTSYRDDARRPWVLEYAREGKTLGLEVDLMEWRLLRRWNENGDLGWPMLESPMARQNSQGRIELAGATLECGKAPALLYGDPAAGLWVAAYYGDPAPLSLSLPGGSVRIERMGPGTLAWRKGEVTLDTLDLEGPPKIVGGALREREKGVDQ
;
A
#
# COMPACT_ATOMS: atom_id res chain seq x y z
N ASN A 1 10.07 1.46 10.89
CA ASN A 1 11.36 0.85 11.26
C ASN A 1 12.01 1.45 12.53
N ILE A 2 12.18 2.78 12.64
CA ILE A 2 12.96 3.45 13.71
C ILE A 2 12.40 3.12 15.09
N ALA A 3 11.07 3.16 15.25
CA ALA A 3 10.42 2.83 16.52
C ALA A 3 10.72 1.40 16.97
N ALA A 4 10.70 0.42 16.04
CA ALA A 4 11.03 -0.97 16.35
C ALA A 4 12.49 -1.14 16.78
N MET A 5 13.43 -0.44 16.11
CA MET A 5 14.84 -0.45 16.50
C MET A 5 15.08 0.22 17.86
N ASP A 6 14.42 1.35 18.15
CA ASP A 6 14.50 1.99 19.47
C ASP A 6 13.98 1.07 20.58
N CYS A 7 12.86 0.38 20.35
CA CYS A 7 12.33 -0.60 21.29
C CYS A 7 13.32 -1.75 21.50
N ALA A 8 13.85 -2.34 20.42
CA ALA A 8 14.83 -3.42 20.50
C ALA A 8 16.09 -2.99 21.28
N ASN A 9 16.66 -1.83 20.94
CA ASN A 9 17.84 -1.30 21.61
C ASN A 9 17.59 -1.03 23.10
N SER A 10 16.40 -0.56 23.46
CA SER A 10 16.08 -0.26 24.87
C SER A 10 15.82 -1.52 25.69
N CYS A 11 15.08 -2.48 25.13
CA CYS A 11 14.83 -3.74 25.83
C CYS A 11 16.15 -4.50 26.03
N LEU A 12 16.87 -4.77 24.92
CA LEU A 12 18.07 -5.60 24.96
C LEU A 12 19.25 -4.86 25.62
N GLY A 13 19.41 -3.58 25.33
CA GLY A 13 20.46 -2.76 25.95
C GLY A 13 20.26 -2.58 27.45
N GLY A 14 19.02 -2.35 27.90
CA GLY A 14 18.69 -2.28 29.33
C GLY A 14 18.94 -3.61 30.05
N GLU A 15 18.52 -4.73 29.46
CA GLU A 15 18.79 -6.07 30.02
C GLU A 15 20.27 -6.44 30.06
N LEU A 16 21.04 -6.04 29.04
CA LEU A 16 22.48 -6.30 28.94
C LEU A 16 23.29 -5.48 29.95
N LEU A 17 22.90 -4.22 30.17
CA LEU A 17 23.58 -3.30 31.09
C LEU A 17 23.04 -3.37 32.52
N GLU A 18 22.07 -4.25 32.77
CA GLU A 18 21.33 -4.35 34.04
C GLU A 18 20.65 -3.02 34.45
N ASP A 19 20.37 -2.14 33.48
CA ASP A 19 19.64 -0.89 33.68
C ASP A 19 18.13 -1.14 33.54
N ARG A 20 17.51 -1.35 34.70
CA ARG A 20 16.08 -1.62 34.80
C ARG A 20 15.22 -0.49 34.24
N VAL A 21 15.65 0.78 34.36
CA VAL A 21 14.85 1.93 33.89
C VAL A 21 14.80 1.94 32.36
N ILE A 22 15.92 1.67 31.70
CA ILE A 22 15.99 1.58 30.24
C ILE A 22 15.20 0.36 29.73
N ALA A 23 15.32 -0.78 30.39
CA ALA A 23 14.59 -1.99 30.03
C ALA A 23 13.06 -1.79 30.14
N GLU A 24 12.58 -1.24 31.25
CA GLU A 24 11.14 -0.97 31.46
C GLU A 24 10.58 0.06 30.48
N ARG A 25 11.35 1.09 30.12
CA ARG A 25 11.01 2.00 29.01
C ARG A 25 10.84 1.22 27.71
N GLY A 26 11.77 0.33 27.41
CA GLY A 26 11.73 -0.54 26.23
C GLY A 26 10.45 -1.36 26.15
N TYR A 27 10.11 -2.11 27.21
CA TYR A 27 8.91 -2.94 27.25
C TYR A 27 7.64 -2.13 27.09
N LYS A 28 7.54 -0.99 27.80
CA LYS A 28 6.38 -0.10 27.71
C LYS A 28 6.21 0.43 26.28
N ARG A 29 7.28 0.96 25.70
CA ARG A 29 7.25 1.51 24.33
C ARG A 29 6.94 0.43 23.29
N PHE A 30 7.42 -0.79 23.51
CA PHE A 30 7.12 -1.90 22.62
C PHE A 30 5.64 -2.30 22.66
N ARG A 31 5.01 -2.31 23.84
CA ARG A 31 3.55 -2.52 23.96
C ARG A 31 2.76 -1.45 23.22
N GLU A 32 3.17 -0.18 23.31
CA GLU A 32 2.56 0.92 22.57
C GLU A 32 2.72 0.75 21.04
N PHE A 33 3.92 0.35 20.59
CA PHE A 33 4.19 0.04 19.19
C PHE A 33 3.34 -1.14 18.68
N PHE A 34 3.25 -2.22 19.46
CA PHE A 34 2.42 -3.38 19.14
C PHE A 34 0.93 -3.01 19.05
N ARG A 35 0.42 -2.22 20.00
CA ARG A 35 -0.97 -1.75 20.00
C ARG A 35 -1.32 -1.01 18.72
N LEU A 36 -0.41 -0.19 18.19
CA LEU A 36 -0.62 0.50 16.91
C LEU A 36 -0.79 -0.48 15.75
N ILE A 37 0.02 -1.54 15.68
CA ILE A 37 -0.10 -2.60 14.66
C ILE A 37 -1.41 -3.36 14.83
N ALA A 38 -1.73 -3.76 16.07
CA ALA A 38 -2.94 -4.53 16.36
C ALA A 38 -4.22 -3.76 16.01
N GLU A 39 -4.29 -2.48 16.38
CA GLU A 39 -5.48 -1.63 16.17
C GLU A 39 -5.68 -1.21 14.71
N ASN A 40 -4.61 -1.05 13.93
CA ASN A 40 -4.72 -0.60 12.53
C ASN A 40 -4.63 -1.74 11.51
N GLY A 41 -3.88 -2.80 11.82
CA GLY A 41 -3.56 -3.90 10.91
C GLY A 41 -2.10 -3.88 10.46
N ASN A 42 -1.51 -2.71 10.19
CA ASN A 42 -0.15 -2.58 9.67
C ASN A 42 0.63 -1.41 10.30
N VAL A 43 1.91 -1.26 9.94
CA VAL A 43 2.74 -0.09 10.30
C VAL A 43 2.60 1.03 9.27
N PHE A 44 2.94 2.28 9.65
CA PHE A 44 2.94 3.43 8.73
C PHE A 44 3.84 3.26 7.51
N GLU A 45 4.98 2.58 7.68
CA GLU A 45 5.85 2.16 6.58
C GLU A 45 5.32 0.87 5.94
N PHE A 46 4.03 0.85 5.57
CA PHE A 46 3.35 -0.30 4.98
C PHE A 46 4.02 -0.74 3.68
N ASN A 47 4.06 -2.05 3.46
CA ASN A 47 4.52 -2.67 2.22
C ASN A 47 5.84 -2.09 1.66
N SER A 48 6.75 -1.62 2.52
CA SER A 48 8.02 -1.05 2.07
C SER A 48 8.98 -2.18 1.71
N PRO A 49 9.48 -2.26 0.45
CA PRO A 49 10.46 -3.27 0.08
C PRO A 49 11.73 -3.21 0.93
N THR A 50 12.14 -2.00 1.34
CA THR A 50 13.38 -1.78 2.10
C THR A 50 13.16 -1.91 3.61
N TYR A 51 12.13 -1.28 4.15
CA TYR A 51 12.01 -1.09 5.61
C TYR A 51 11.25 -2.18 6.35
N THR A 52 10.53 -3.04 5.62
CA THR A 52 9.89 -4.21 6.23
C THR A 52 10.95 -5.16 6.78
N GLN A 53 12.01 -5.44 6.01
CA GLN A 53 13.12 -6.29 6.48
C GLN A 53 13.81 -5.72 7.73
N VAL A 54 14.05 -4.41 7.78
CA VAL A 54 14.66 -3.75 8.94
C VAL A 54 13.79 -3.92 10.18
N THR A 55 12.47 -3.75 10.02
CA THR A 55 11.50 -3.90 11.11
C THR A 55 11.44 -5.35 11.59
N LEU A 56 11.35 -6.32 10.68
CA LEU A 56 11.32 -7.75 11.01
C LEU A 56 12.61 -8.22 11.70
N LYS A 57 13.78 -7.71 11.30
CA LYS A 57 15.04 -8.01 12.00
C LYS A 57 15.03 -7.52 13.45
N ALA A 58 14.54 -6.31 13.71
CA ALA A 58 14.42 -5.79 15.08
C ALA A 58 13.46 -6.65 15.94
N LEU A 59 12.33 -7.10 15.35
CA LEU A 59 11.39 -8.00 16.02
C LEU A 59 12.00 -9.38 16.29
N HIS A 60 12.78 -9.92 15.35
CA HIS A 60 13.48 -11.18 15.54
C HIS A 60 14.53 -11.09 16.68
N LEU A 61 15.28 -9.99 16.75
CA LEU A 61 16.23 -9.76 17.86
C LEU A 61 15.51 -9.74 19.21
N LEU A 62 14.38 -9.03 19.31
CA LEU A 62 13.54 -9.05 20.51
C LEU A 62 13.08 -10.47 20.83
N ARG A 63 12.49 -11.18 19.88
CA ARG A 63 12.01 -12.56 20.09
C ARG A 63 13.11 -13.50 20.57
N ARG A 64 14.33 -13.36 20.05
CA ARG A 64 15.46 -14.26 20.35
C ARG A 64 16.12 -13.95 21.70
N TYR A 65 16.26 -12.68 22.04
CA TYR A 65 17.16 -12.28 23.13
C TYR A 65 16.49 -11.62 24.33
N VAL A 66 15.26 -11.08 24.19
CA VAL A 66 14.60 -10.39 25.30
C VAL A 66 14.21 -11.39 26.38
N LYS A 67 14.48 -11.07 27.65
CA LYS A 67 14.13 -11.90 28.81
C LYS A 67 12.66 -11.72 29.21
N ASP A 68 12.07 -10.55 28.98
CA ASP A 68 10.64 -10.29 29.25
C ASP A 68 9.71 -11.13 28.34
N PRO A 69 8.97 -12.12 28.89
CA PRO A 69 8.18 -13.06 28.08
C PRO A 69 7.03 -12.38 27.34
N ALA A 70 6.45 -11.32 27.91
CA ALA A 70 5.39 -10.55 27.28
C ALA A 70 5.90 -9.86 26.01
N THR A 71 7.02 -9.13 26.11
CA THR A 71 7.68 -8.48 24.96
C THR A 71 8.06 -9.51 23.90
N ARG A 72 8.55 -10.69 24.31
CA ARG A 72 8.92 -11.78 23.40
C ARG A 72 7.74 -12.25 22.54
N LEU A 73 6.59 -12.57 23.15
CA LEU A 73 5.41 -13.02 22.40
C LEU A 73 4.84 -11.90 21.52
N LEU A 74 4.75 -10.67 22.03
CA LEU A 74 4.26 -9.54 21.25
C LEU A 74 5.14 -9.29 20.01
N ALA A 75 6.45 -9.54 20.10
CA ALA A 75 7.35 -9.46 18.96
C ALA A 75 7.07 -10.55 17.91
N GLU A 76 6.74 -11.77 18.35
CA GLU A 76 6.30 -12.85 17.46
C GLU A 76 4.98 -12.52 16.76
N LEU A 77 3.99 -12.00 17.49
CA LEU A 77 2.70 -11.59 16.92
C LEU A 77 2.86 -10.45 15.91
N ALA A 78 3.68 -9.45 16.21
CA ALA A 78 4.01 -8.38 15.27
C ALA A 78 4.72 -8.91 14.01
N ALA A 79 5.73 -9.76 14.18
CA ALA A 79 6.47 -10.33 13.06
C ALA A 79 5.57 -11.19 12.16
N THR A 80 4.70 -11.99 12.77
CA THR A 80 3.70 -12.81 12.06
C THR A 80 2.76 -11.94 11.24
N ARG A 81 2.22 -10.85 11.82
CA ARG A 81 1.29 -9.96 11.11
C ARG A 81 1.94 -9.22 9.94
N LEU A 82 3.16 -8.73 10.12
CA LEU A 82 3.92 -8.05 9.07
C LEU A 82 4.36 -9.03 7.97
N GLY A 83 4.80 -10.24 8.36
CA GLY A 83 5.13 -11.32 7.42
C GLY A 83 3.93 -11.74 6.58
N LEU A 84 2.74 -11.86 7.19
CA LEU A 84 1.50 -12.14 6.46
C LEU A 84 1.16 -11.02 5.46
N SER A 85 1.28 -9.74 5.85
CA SER A 85 1.05 -8.61 4.92
C SER A 85 1.93 -8.71 3.68
N VAL A 86 3.24 -8.95 3.88
CA VAL A 86 4.18 -9.14 2.76
C VAL A 86 3.73 -10.31 1.90
N ALA A 87 3.44 -11.46 2.50
CA ALA A 87 3.11 -12.66 1.75
C ALA A 87 1.81 -12.54 0.93
N LEU A 88 0.83 -11.76 1.41
CA LEU A 88 -0.39 -11.43 0.67
C LEU A 88 -0.14 -10.51 -0.54
N HIS A 89 0.89 -9.66 -0.47
CA HIS A 89 1.30 -8.76 -1.55
C HIS A 89 2.31 -9.39 -2.52
N LEU A 90 2.81 -10.60 -2.26
CA LEU A 90 3.73 -11.28 -3.17
C LEU A 90 2.98 -11.83 -4.37
N HIS A 91 3.42 -11.44 -5.57
CA HIS A 91 3.00 -12.10 -6.79
C HIS A 91 3.69 -13.48 -6.88
N PRO A 92 2.93 -14.59 -6.88
CA PRO A 92 3.49 -15.91 -6.64
C PRO A 92 4.40 -16.41 -7.76
N GLN A 93 4.13 -16.06 -9.02
CA GLN A 93 4.94 -16.51 -10.17
C GLN A 93 6.22 -15.70 -10.31
N SER A 94 6.15 -14.37 -10.16
CA SER A 94 7.32 -13.50 -10.34
C SER A 94 8.16 -13.34 -9.08
N GLY A 95 7.62 -13.72 -7.92
CA GLY A 95 8.24 -13.52 -6.61
C GLY A 95 8.39 -12.05 -6.21
N ARG A 96 7.75 -11.13 -6.94
CA ARG A 96 7.85 -9.68 -6.69
C ARG A 96 6.80 -9.22 -5.70
N LEU A 97 7.17 -8.27 -4.85
CA LEU A 97 6.24 -7.59 -3.98
C LEU A 97 5.41 -6.62 -4.83
N ALA A 98 4.09 -6.80 -4.92
CA ALA A 98 3.19 -5.85 -5.54
C ALA A 98 3.14 -4.56 -4.72
N GLY A 99 2.90 -3.41 -5.37
CA GLY A 99 2.69 -2.15 -4.65
C GLY A 99 1.32 -2.06 -3.99
N PRO A 100 0.95 -0.90 -3.43
CA PRO A 100 1.72 0.35 -3.37
C PRO A 100 2.86 0.27 -2.34
N TYR A 101 3.83 1.19 -2.40
CA TYR A 101 4.94 1.21 -1.43
C TYR A 101 4.96 2.51 -0.64
N SER A 102 4.90 2.42 0.70
CA SER A 102 5.07 3.60 1.56
C SER A 102 6.43 4.28 1.37
N ARG A 103 7.47 3.49 1.14
CA ARG A 103 8.84 3.89 0.82
C ARG A 103 9.51 2.84 -0.06
N ALA A 104 9.96 3.25 -1.23
CA ALA A 104 10.83 2.45 -2.10
C ALA A 104 11.88 3.34 -2.75
N TYR A 105 13.01 2.74 -3.11
CA TYR A 105 14.12 3.41 -3.78
C TYR A 105 14.22 2.94 -5.22
N TYR A 106 14.83 3.75 -6.08
CA TYR A 106 14.97 3.40 -7.49
C TYR A 106 15.52 1.96 -7.73
N PRO A 107 16.55 1.48 -7.01
CA PRO A 107 17.05 0.11 -7.18
C PRO A 107 16.07 -0.99 -6.76
N THR A 108 15.08 -0.69 -5.91
CA THR A 108 14.03 -1.65 -5.53
C THR A 108 12.87 -1.69 -6.51
N LEU A 109 12.75 -0.66 -7.37
CA LEU A 109 11.77 -0.62 -8.44
C LEU A 109 12.25 -1.33 -9.71
N GLN A 110 13.53 -1.71 -9.80
CA GLN A 110 14.07 -2.36 -10.99
C GLN A 110 13.62 -3.82 -11.11
N PRO A 111 13.32 -4.34 -12.31
CA PRO A 111 13.00 -5.75 -12.52
C PRO A 111 14.14 -6.69 -12.10
N SER A 112 15.40 -6.26 -12.23
CA SER A 112 16.59 -7.05 -11.88
C SER A 112 16.88 -7.17 -10.38
N SER A 113 16.11 -6.51 -9.51
CA SER A 113 16.26 -6.66 -8.06
C SER A 113 15.94 -8.09 -7.61
N ARG A 114 16.63 -8.55 -6.56
CA ARG A 114 16.38 -9.84 -5.90
C ARG A 114 14.87 -10.05 -5.68
N ALA A 115 14.37 -11.23 -6.03
CA ALA A 115 12.97 -11.58 -5.81
C ALA A 115 12.64 -11.50 -4.31
N TYR A 116 11.50 -10.89 -4.00
CA TYR A 116 11.08 -10.68 -2.60
C TYR A 116 10.60 -12.00 -1.96
N SER A 117 10.20 -12.97 -2.76
CA SER A 117 9.94 -14.35 -2.33
C SER A 117 11.16 -15.03 -1.73
N GLU A 118 12.37 -14.80 -2.27
CA GLU A 118 13.60 -15.34 -1.68
C GLU A 118 13.88 -14.75 -0.30
N LEU A 119 13.56 -13.46 -0.11
CA LEU A 119 13.70 -12.80 1.17
C LEU A 119 12.70 -13.36 2.19
N LEU A 120 11.45 -13.60 1.77
CA LEU A 120 10.46 -14.28 2.61
C LEU A 120 10.92 -15.69 3.00
N GLN A 121 11.49 -16.44 2.05
CA GLN A 121 12.03 -17.77 2.31
C GLN A 121 13.15 -17.74 3.35
N THR A 122 14.09 -16.78 3.23
CA THR A 122 15.12 -16.55 4.26
C THR A 122 14.50 -16.25 5.63
N TRP A 123 13.43 -15.44 5.70
CA TRP A 123 12.76 -15.16 6.97
C TRP A 123 12.10 -16.39 7.59
N ILE A 124 11.60 -17.31 6.78
CA ILE A 124 11.02 -18.57 7.26
C ILE A 124 12.14 -19.48 7.79
N GLU A 125 13.23 -19.64 7.04
CA GLU A 125 14.38 -20.48 7.41
C GLU A 125 15.09 -19.99 8.67
N GLU A 126 15.26 -18.68 8.82
CA GLU A 126 15.82 -18.06 10.03
C GLU A 126 14.80 -18.02 11.19
N GLY A 127 13.57 -18.46 10.96
CA GLY A 127 12.49 -18.40 11.94
C GLY A 127 12.16 -16.96 12.36
N ILE A 128 12.36 -15.96 11.50
CA ILE A 128 11.91 -14.58 11.72
C ILE A 128 10.38 -14.52 11.70
N VAL A 129 9.76 -15.26 10.78
CA VAL A 129 8.31 -15.40 10.64
C VAL A 129 7.92 -16.89 10.68
N PRO A 130 6.69 -17.24 11.09
CA PRO A 130 6.24 -18.63 11.09
C PRO A 130 6.28 -19.33 9.72
N ASP A 131 6.55 -20.64 9.73
CA ASP A 131 6.67 -21.49 8.54
C ASP A 131 5.44 -21.43 7.61
N TRP A 132 4.26 -21.34 8.21
CA TRP A 132 3.00 -21.35 7.50
C TRP A 132 2.83 -20.13 6.59
N ILE A 133 3.54 -19.03 6.83
CA ILE A 133 3.47 -17.85 5.96
C ILE A 133 3.98 -18.18 4.55
N GLY A 134 4.88 -19.16 4.40
CA GLY A 134 5.32 -19.65 3.09
C GLY A 134 4.21 -20.29 2.26
N THR A 135 3.06 -20.62 2.87
CA THR A 135 1.88 -21.16 2.17
C THR A 135 0.95 -20.08 1.62
N VAL A 136 1.17 -18.81 1.97
CA VAL A 136 0.28 -17.70 1.60
C VAL A 136 0.38 -17.32 0.12
N PRO A 137 1.57 -17.16 -0.51
CA PRO A 137 1.64 -16.80 -1.92
C PRO A 137 1.18 -17.98 -2.79
N ARG A 138 0.00 -17.85 -3.44
CA ARG A 138 -0.66 -18.94 -4.19
C ARG A 138 -1.20 -18.47 -5.54
N ALA A 139 -0.75 -19.11 -6.61
CA ALA A 139 -1.18 -18.79 -7.97
C ALA A 139 -2.66 -19.17 -8.22
N GLU A 140 -3.13 -20.25 -7.60
CA GLU A 140 -4.49 -20.77 -7.73
C GLU A 140 -5.57 -19.88 -7.08
N LYS A 141 -5.14 -18.86 -6.32
CA LYS A 141 -6.03 -17.89 -5.66
C LYS A 141 -6.17 -16.60 -6.49
N LEU A 142 -5.45 -16.48 -7.60
CA LEU A 142 -5.53 -15.32 -8.49
C LEU A 142 -6.72 -15.43 -9.46
N PRO A 143 -7.36 -14.31 -9.83
CA PRO A 143 -7.11 -12.98 -9.32
C PRO A 143 -7.76 -12.75 -7.94
N PHE A 144 -7.17 -11.86 -7.13
CA PHE A 144 -7.80 -11.38 -5.91
C PHE A 144 -7.48 -9.93 -5.60
N PHE A 145 -8.34 -9.33 -4.78
CA PHE A 145 -8.21 -7.97 -4.26
C PHE A 145 -7.97 -8.05 -2.76
N LEU A 146 -7.07 -7.21 -2.25
CA LEU A 146 -6.78 -7.09 -0.83
C LEU A 146 -6.77 -5.61 -0.42
N GLU A 147 -7.20 -5.36 0.82
CA GLU A 147 -7.19 -4.03 1.44
C GLU A 147 -6.59 -4.12 2.85
N GLU A 148 -5.72 -3.17 3.18
CA GLU A 148 -5.12 -3.03 4.50
C GLU A 148 -5.11 -1.57 4.95
N THR A 149 -5.25 -1.35 6.25
CA THR A 149 -5.11 -0.03 6.87
C THR A 149 -3.79 0.03 7.65
N ALA A 150 -3.00 1.06 7.39
CA ALA A 150 -1.81 1.35 8.17
C ALA A 150 -2.10 2.33 9.31
N HIS A 151 -3.03 3.27 9.08
CA HIS A 151 -3.54 4.16 10.13
C HIS A 151 -4.93 4.72 9.78
N SER A 152 -5.97 4.32 10.51
CA SER A 152 -7.35 4.74 10.21
C SER A 152 -7.57 6.24 10.43
N ASP A 153 -7.08 6.79 11.54
CA ASP A 153 -7.29 8.20 11.89
C ASP A 153 -6.63 9.15 10.89
N TRP A 154 -5.50 8.71 10.31
CA TRP A 154 -4.78 9.49 9.29
C TRP A 154 -5.21 9.13 7.87
N ARG A 155 -6.17 8.21 7.74
CA ARG A 155 -6.72 7.75 6.46
C ARG A 155 -5.64 7.18 5.54
N ILE A 156 -4.74 6.38 6.13
CA ILE A 156 -3.65 5.70 5.43
C ILE A 156 -4.04 4.22 5.27
N GLY A 157 -4.38 3.85 4.05
CA GLY A 157 -4.64 2.47 3.64
C GLY A 157 -4.00 2.17 2.30
N ALA A 158 -3.92 0.89 1.99
CA ALA A 158 -3.38 0.36 0.76
C ALA A 158 -4.34 -0.69 0.21
N SER A 159 -4.50 -0.68 -1.10
CA SER A 159 -5.26 -1.67 -1.83
C SER A 159 -4.36 -2.28 -2.90
N THR A 160 -4.49 -3.58 -3.14
CA THR A 160 -3.73 -4.28 -4.17
C THR A 160 -4.60 -5.30 -4.86
N TYR A 161 -4.57 -5.28 -6.19
CA TYR A 161 -5.17 -6.28 -7.05
C TYR A 161 -4.07 -7.09 -7.70
N LEU A 162 -4.11 -8.41 -7.54
CA LEU A 162 -3.17 -9.33 -8.16
C LEU A 162 -3.93 -10.21 -9.15
N THR A 163 -3.36 -10.36 -10.35
CA THR A 163 -3.74 -11.33 -11.37
C THR A 163 -2.50 -12.15 -11.75
N PRO A 164 -2.64 -13.22 -12.56
CA PRO A 164 -1.47 -13.94 -13.08
C PRO A 164 -0.55 -13.09 -13.99
N SER A 165 -1.10 -12.05 -14.61
CA SER A 165 -0.45 -11.25 -15.66
C SER A 165 0.01 -9.88 -15.19
N PHE A 166 -0.62 -9.31 -14.17
CA PHE A 166 -0.28 -8.01 -13.62
C PHE A 166 -0.67 -7.87 -12.15
N SER A 167 -0.08 -6.88 -11.49
CA SER A 167 -0.61 -6.34 -10.24
C SER A 167 -0.78 -4.84 -10.35
N MET A 168 -1.77 -4.31 -9.64
CA MET A 168 -1.96 -2.88 -9.46
C MET A 168 -2.22 -2.62 -7.98
N GLY A 169 -1.42 -1.75 -7.38
CA GLY A 169 -1.64 -1.32 -6.02
C GLY A 169 -1.64 0.18 -5.86
N LEU A 170 -2.53 0.66 -5.00
CA LEU A 170 -2.77 2.07 -4.75
C LEU A 170 -2.89 2.37 -3.26
N ALA A 171 -2.16 3.37 -2.78
CA ALA A 171 -2.30 3.93 -1.45
C ALA A 171 -3.42 4.98 -1.44
N SER A 172 -4.18 5.06 -0.34
CA SER A 172 -5.21 6.09 -0.18
C SER A 172 -4.62 7.51 -0.10
N ARG A 173 -3.36 7.61 0.33
CA ARG A 173 -2.57 8.84 0.39
C ARG A 173 -1.07 8.55 0.50
N GLU A 174 -0.26 9.56 0.24
CA GLU A 174 1.18 9.49 0.53
C GLU A 174 1.49 9.64 2.04
N VAL A 175 2.57 9.02 2.49
CA VAL A 175 3.09 9.16 3.87
C VAL A 175 4.44 9.89 3.92
N SER A 176 5.16 9.93 2.80
CA SER A 176 6.42 10.66 2.64
C SER A 176 6.65 10.99 1.17
N ARG A 177 7.68 11.78 0.87
CA ARG A 177 8.12 12.00 -0.52
C ARG A 177 8.60 10.72 -1.19
N GLN A 178 8.92 9.65 -0.47
CA GLN A 178 9.38 8.38 -1.05
C GLN A 178 8.24 7.38 -1.27
N THR A 179 7.00 7.77 -0.97
CA THR A 179 5.84 6.94 -1.26
C THR A 179 5.69 6.79 -2.76
N ASN A 180 5.44 5.56 -3.21
CA ASN A 180 5.05 5.25 -4.59
C ASN A 180 3.57 4.87 -4.50
N PRO A 181 2.67 5.86 -4.63
CA PRO A 181 1.28 5.69 -4.23
C PRO A 181 0.48 4.87 -5.23
N LEU A 182 0.87 4.83 -6.51
CA LEU A 182 0.36 3.91 -7.51
C LEU A 182 1.54 3.15 -8.11
N VAL A 183 1.47 1.83 -8.09
CA VAL A 183 2.42 0.95 -8.77
C VAL A 183 1.65 -0.10 -9.54
N ILE A 184 1.94 -0.22 -10.82
CA ILE A 184 1.46 -1.29 -11.69
C ILE A 184 2.67 -2.10 -12.14
N GLN A 185 2.57 -3.41 -12.02
CA GLN A 185 3.58 -4.35 -12.52
C GLN A 185 2.90 -5.25 -13.54
N VAL A 186 3.48 -5.40 -14.72
CA VAL A 186 3.01 -6.37 -15.71
C VAL A 186 4.06 -7.45 -15.87
N TYR A 187 3.68 -8.69 -15.61
CA TYR A 187 4.60 -9.83 -15.51
C TYR A 187 4.72 -10.50 -16.87
N GLY A 188 5.95 -10.49 -17.42
CA GLY A 188 6.30 -11.32 -18.57
C GLY A 188 6.49 -12.78 -18.16
N GLU A 189 6.93 -13.62 -19.11
CA GLU A 189 7.26 -15.03 -18.81
C GLU A 189 8.47 -15.13 -17.86
N ASP A 190 9.44 -14.24 -18.03
CA ASP A 190 10.60 -14.10 -17.15
C ASP A 190 10.39 -12.91 -16.18
N PRO A 191 10.67 -13.04 -14.86
CA PRO A 191 10.60 -11.93 -13.91
C PRO A 191 11.40 -10.68 -14.32
N SER A 192 12.52 -10.85 -15.02
CA SER A 192 13.33 -9.75 -15.57
C SER A 192 12.61 -8.97 -16.67
N GLU A 193 11.57 -9.55 -17.28
CA GLU A 193 10.74 -8.88 -18.28
C GLU A 193 9.63 -8.04 -17.68
N THR A 194 9.47 -8.03 -16.36
CA THR A 194 8.42 -7.27 -15.67
C THR A 194 8.45 -5.80 -16.08
N ALA A 195 7.34 -5.29 -16.60
CA ALA A 195 7.16 -3.86 -16.80
C ALA A 195 6.78 -3.21 -15.47
N MET A 196 7.45 -2.11 -15.14
CA MET A 196 7.21 -1.35 -13.92
C MET A 196 6.68 0.03 -14.27
N ILE A 197 5.48 0.33 -13.78
CA ILE A 197 4.78 1.58 -14.01
C ILE A 197 4.39 2.19 -12.67
N PHE A 198 4.52 3.50 -12.53
CA PHE A 198 4.13 4.19 -11.29
C PHE A 198 3.64 5.60 -11.58
N ALA A 199 2.86 6.15 -10.65
CA ALA A 199 2.49 7.57 -10.68
C ALA A 199 3.46 8.42 -9.85
N ARG A 200 3.73 9.63 -10.33
CA ARG A 200 4.51 10.66 -9.64
C ARG A 200 3.98 12.04 -9.95
N TYR A 201 4.16 12.97 -9.02
CA TYR A 201 4.13 14.38 -9.33
C TYR A 201 5.55 14.96 -9.30
N SER A 202 5.83 15.84 -10.25
CA SER A 202 7.15 16.42 -10.46
C SER A 202 7.03 17.94 -10.56
N MET A 203 7.91 18.65 -9.85
CA MET A 203 8.14 20.09 -10.06
C MET A 203 9.53 20.30 -10.66
N ASN A 204 9.67 21.24 -11.61
CA ASN A 204 10.92 21.52 -12.32
C ASN A 204 11.58 20.26 -12.94
N ASP A 205 10.74 19.34 -13.41
CA ASP A 205 11.13 18.05 -13.98
C ASP A 205 12.11 17.27 -13.08
N SER A 206 11.95 17.38 -11.76
CA SER A 206 12.76 16.68 -10.74
C SER A 206 12.85 15.18 -11.00
N ILE A 207 11.76 14.53 -11.40
CA ILE A 207 11.71 13.10 -11.74
C ILE A 207 12.70 12.70 -12.85
N GLU A 208 13.06 13.63 -13.73
CA GLU A 208 14.03 13.40 -14.81
C GLU A 208 15.48 13.61 -14.33
N LYS A 209 15.67 14.32 -13.22
CA LYS A 209 16.98 14.63 -12.60
C LYS A 209 17.39 13.61 -11.54
N GLU A 210 16.46 12.76 -11.09
CA GLU A 210 16.68 11.74 -10.06
C GLU A 210 17.47 10.54 -10.57
N VAL A 211 18.77 10.73 -10.82
CA VAL A 211 19.78 9.66 -10.78
C VAL A 211 21.00 10.16 -9.98
N PRO A 212 20.95 10.12 -8.63
CA PRO A 212 22.10 10.50 -7.81
C PRO A 212 23.16 9.38 -7.72
N PRO A 213 24.45 9.74 -7.53
CA PRO A 213 25.54 8.78 -7.39
C PRO A 213 25.56 8.07 -6.02
N LYS A 214 25.99 6.80 -5.99
CA LYS A 214 27.12 6.32 -5.17
C LYS A 214 27.21 6.74 -3.68
N SER A 215 26.25 6.53 -2.79
CA SER A 215 26.38 6.64 -1.34
C SER A 215 27.05 5.41 -0.74
N ALA A 216 27.74 5.64 0.37
CA ALA A 216 28.57 4.67 1.08
C ALA A 216 27.80 3.46 1.66
N PHE A 217 26.46 3.47 1.64
CA PHE A 217 25.61 2.37 2.11
C PHE A 217 24.99 1.53 0.98
N GLY A 218 25.28 1.86 -0.29
CA GLY A 218 24.75 1.14 -1.45
C GLY A 218 23.24 1.31 -1.69
N ILE A 219 22.59 2.25 -1.02
CA ILE A 219 21.18 2.63 -1.25
C ILE A 219 21.18 4.05 -1.85
N ASP A 220 21.38 4.12 -3.17
CA ASP A 220 21.28 5.36 -3.94
C ASP A 220 20.03 5.39 -4.80
N GLY A 221 19.57 6.61 -5.10
CA GLY A 221 18.39 6.83 -5.93
C GLY A 221 17.19 7.28 -5.11
N SER A 222 17.33 8.39 -4.39
CA SER A 222 16.17 9.12 -3.90
C SER A 222 15.22 9.37 -5.07
N PHE A 223 14.04 8.78 -4.95
CA PHE A 223 13.00 8.80 -5.96
C PHE A 223 11.78 9.48 -5.34
N PHE A 224 11.72 10.81 -5.43
CA PHE A 224 10.79 11.64 -4.67
C PHE A 224 9.53 12.00 -5.46
N ASP A 225 8.42 12.08 -4.73
CA ASP A 225 7.19 12.71 -5.14
C ASP A 225 7.22 14.17 -4.67
N ASP A 226 7.13 15.09 -5.63
CA ASP A 226 6.91 16.50 -5.33
C ASP A 226 5.43 16.82 -5.14
N GLY A 227 4.58 15.81 -5.12
CA GLY A 227 3.14 15.94 -4.92
C GLY A 227 2.67 15.51 -3.54
N LYS A 228 1.45 15.94 -3.25
CA LYS A 228 0.54 15.35 -2.28
C LYS A 228 -0.46 14.50 -3.07
N PHE A 229 -0.67 13.24 -2.69
CA PHE A 229 -1.48 12.26 -3.43
C PHE A 229 -2.67 11.81 -2.59
N LEU A 230 -3.83 11.65 -3.21
CA LEU A 230 -4.95 10.91 -2.63
C LEU A 230 -5.53 9.96 -3.69
N GLY A 231 -6.10 8.84 -3.28
CA GLY A 231 -6.68 7.91 -4.24
C GLY A 231 -7.62 6.86 -3.68
N VAL A 232 -8.24 6.14 -4.62
CA VAL A 232 -9.15 5.03 -4.36
C VAL A 232 -8.99 3.97 -5.46
N GLN A 233 -9.07 2.69 -5.10
CA GLN A 233 -8.96 1.56 -6.02
C GLN A 233 -10.06 0.54 -5.70
N GLN A 234 -10.58 -0.10 -6.75
CA GLN A 234 -11.42 -1.28 -6.66
C GLN A 234 -11.00 -2.26 -7.76
N GLY A 235 -10.41 -3.39 -7.35
CA GLY A 235 -9.88 -4.38 -8.29
C GLY A 235 -8.89 -3.76 -9.28
N ASN A 236 -9.17 -3.89 -10.57
CA ASN A 236 -8.33 -3.41 -11.67
C ASN A 236 -8.56 -1.95 -12.08
N ARG A 237 -9.36 -1.18 -11.32
CA ARG A 237 -9.69 0.23 -11.57
C ARG A 237 -9.22 1.12 -10.43
N ALA A 238 -8.67 2.29 -10.74
CA ALA A 238 -8.26 3.26 -9.72
C ALA A 238 -8.46 4.71 -10.17
N ILE A 239 -8.68 5.61 -9.20
CA ILE A 239 -8.62 7.06 -9.39
C ILE A 239 -7.52 7.60 -8.47
N GLY A 240 -6.59 8.37 -9.06
CA GLY A 240 -5.55 9.08 -8.34
C GLY A 240 -5.66 10.57 -8.56
N VAL A 241 -5.38 11.34 -7.51
CA VAL A 241 -5.34 12.81 -7.58
C VAL A 241 -4.08 13.35 -6.95
N TYR A 242 -3.55 14.40 -7.56
CA TYR A 242 -2.36 15.11 -7.12
C TYR A 242 -2.59 16.60 -6.95
N ALA A 243 -1.82 17.17 -6.03
CA ALA A 243 -1.53 18.59 -5.91
C ALA A 243 -0.04 18.77 -5.63
N PRO A 244 0.57 19.91 -5.97
CA PRO A 244 1.96 20.20 -5.63
C PRO A 244 2.17 20.22 -4.12
N ARG A 245 3.30 19.67 -3.67
CA ARG A 245 3.81 19.83 -2.31
C ARG A 245 4.41 21.22 -2.15
N GLU A 246 4.40 21.74 -0.93
CA GLU A 246 5.18 22.93 -0.59
C GLU A 246 6.68 22.61 -0.67
N ALA A 247 7.48 23.50 -1.26
CA ALA A 247 8.93 23.29 -1.32
C ALA A 247 9.53 23.28 0.09
N GLU A 248 10.28 22.22 0.43
CA GLU A 248 10.95 22.04 1.73
C GLU A 248 12.19 22.95 1.92
N THR A 249 12.43 23.91 1.03
CA THR A 249 13.56 24.84 1.12
C THR A 249 13.50 25.66 2.41
N PRO A 250 14.66 25.98 3.04
CA PRO A 250 14.70 26.76 4.26
C PRO A 250 13.93 28.06 4.08
N ASP A 251 13.23 28.48 5.14
CA ASP A 251 12.36 29.65 5.19
C ASP A 251 13.02 30.89 4.56
N SER A 252 12.88 31.00 3.24
CA SER A 252 13.05 32.25 2.54
C SER A 252 12.05 33.22 3.17
N LEU A 253 12.51 34.43 3.46
CA LEU A 253 11.78 35.48 4.17
C LEU A 253 10.44 35.89 3.50
N ALA A 254 10.12 35.36 2.31
CA ALA A 254 8.88 35.63 1.59
C ALA A 254 8.09 34.33 1.25
N PRO A 255 6.86 34.15 1.75
CA PRO A 255 6.01 32.98 1.48
C PRO A 255 5.85 32.61 0.00
N ALA A 256 5.76 33.60 -0.88
CA ALA A 256 5.58 33.39 -2.31
C ALA A 256 6.75 32.63 -2.98
N SER A 257 7.99 32.82 -2.49
CA SER A 257 9.18 32.18 -3.05
C SER A 257 9.19 30.64 -2.95
N ARG A 258 8.33 30.05 -2.10
CA ARG A 258 8.19 28.60 -1.89
C ARG A 258 7.50 27.88 -3.04
N HIS A 259 6.85 28.62 -3.95
CA HIS A 259 6.14 28.09 -5.10
C HIS A 259 6.70 28.68 -6.38
N ARG A 260 8.03 28.63 -6.54
CA ARG A 260 8.70 29.05 -7.77
C ARG A 260 9.09 27.82 -8.58
N PHE A 261 8.50 27.67 -9.77
CA PHE A 261 8.80 26.56 -10.67
C PHE A 261 8.51 26.92 -12.13
N ALA A 262 9.21 26.24 -13.05
CA ALA A 262 9.05 26.29 -14.50
C ALA A 262 8.12 25.17 -15.02
N SER A 263 7.96 24.10 -14.24
CA SER A 263 7.04 23.01 -14.57
C SER A 263 6.42 22.39 -13.32
N ALA A 264 5.18 21.94 -13.44
CA ALA A 264 4.48 21.14 -12.44
C ALA A 264 3.52 20.17 -13.16
N ARG A 265 3.68 18.87 -12.93
CA ARG A 265 2.91 17.83 -13.63
C ARG A 265 2.72 16.58 -12.79
N ALA A 266 1.60 15.89 -12.99
CA ALA A 266 1.46 14.48 -12.65
C ALA A 266 1.85 13.63 -13.87
N SER A 267 2.51 12.50 -13.63
CA SER A 267 2.95 11.59 -14.68
C SER A 267 2.66 10.15 -14.29
N LEU A 268 2.16 9.35 -15.25
CA LEU A 268 2.27 7.89 -15.20
C LEU A 268 3.50 7.50 -16.01
N VAL A 269 4.43 6.76 -15.41
CA VAL A 269 5.77 6.55 -15.95
C VAL A 269 6.07 5.06 -16.10
N TRP A 270 6.47 4.64 -17.31
CA TRP A 270 7.05 3.32 -17.55
C TRP A 270 8.57 3.41 -17.38
N LEU A 271 9.14 2.60 -16.48
CA LEU A 271 10.59 2.58 -16.25
C LEU A 271 11.40 2.14 -17.47
N ASP A 272 10.82 1.29 -18.31
CA ASP A 272 11.42 0.84 -19.56
C ASP A 272 10.43 1.06 -20.70
N ARG A 273 10.75 2.04 -21.55
CA ARG A 273 10.00 2.39 -22.76
C ARG A 273 9.74 1.18 -23.65
N LYS A 274 10.65 0.20 -23.71
CA LYS A 274 10.50 -0.99 -24.58
C LYS A 274 9.33 -1.86 -24.16
N LYS A 275 8.89 -1.75 -22.90
CA LYS A 275 7.72 -2.48 -22.38
C LYS A 275 6.39 -1.84 -22.81
N ALA A 276 6.40 -0.58 -23.23
CA ALA A 276 5.25 0.09 -23.84
C ALA A 276 5.26 -0.13 -25.36
N THR A 277 4.75 -1.28 -25.81
CA THR A 277 4.90 -1.74 -27.20
C THR A 277 4.14 -0.89 -28.23
N ARG A 278 2.87 -0.56 -27.95
CA ARG A 278 2.03 0.29 -28.81
C ARG A 278 1.24 1.28 -27.96
N ILE A 279 1.03 2.46 -28.50
CA ILE A 279 0.42 3.60 -27.81
C ILE A 279 -0.76 4.08 -28.64
N TRP A 280 -1.91 4.26 -28.00
CA TRP A 280 -3.15 4.66 -28.63
C TRP A 280 -3.76 5.85 -27.90
N VAL A 281 -4.34 6.78 -28.65
CA VAL A 281 -5.15 7.89 -28.15
C VAL A 281 -6.53 7.80 -28.82
N GLY A 282 -7.53 7.39 -28.05
CA GLY A 282 -8.81 6.94 -28.61
C GLY A 282 -8.59 5.78 -29.57
N GLU A 283 -8.95 5.98 -30.84
CA GLU A 283 -8.82 4.96 -31.90
C GLU A 283 -7.53 5.11 -32.72
N ASN A 284 -6.75 6.17 -32.49
CA ASN A 284 -5.58 6.49 -33.30
C ASN A 284 -4.31 5.96 -32.63
N GLU A 285 -3.48 5.25 -33.39
CA GLU A 285 -2.17 4.81 -32.92
C GLU A 285 -1.17 5.98 -33.00
N VAL A 286 -0.44 6.21 -31.91
CA VAL A 286 0.61 7.22 -31.83
C VAL A 286 1.87 6.68 -32.49
N LYS A 287 2.32 7.36 -33.56
CA LYS A 287 3.51 6.95 -34.34
C LYS A 287 4.78 7.74 -33.99
N GLU A 288 4.64 8.93 -33.43
CA GLU A 288 5.75 9.82 -33.14
C GLU A 288 5.60 10.41 -31.73
N LEU A 289 6.74 10.60 -31.04
CA LEU A 289 6.83 11.21 -29.72
C LEU A 289 7.75 12.43 -29.78
N PRO A 290 7.46 13.51 -29.01
CA PRO A 290 6.31 13.64 -28.11
C PRO A 290 4.97 13.80 -28.86
N HIS A 291 3.90 13.33 -28.25
CA HIS A 291 2.54 13.43 -28.79
C HIS A 291 1.63 14.18 -27.81
N GLN A 292 0.93 15.21 -28.29
CA GLN A 292 -0.04 15.94 -27.47
C GLN A 292 -1.39 15.22 -27.51
N VAL A 293 -2.02 15.09 -26.34
CA VAL A 293 -3.28 14.38 -26.15
C VAL A 293 -4.39 15.40 -25.92
N GLU A 294 -5.46 15.30 -26.70
CA GLU A 294 -6.66 16.11 -26.49
C GLU A 294 -7.31 15.77 -25.14
N ARG A 295 -7.84 16.79 -24.45
CA ARG A 295 -8.56 16.60 -23.17
C ARG A 295 -9.73 15.64 -23.34
N GLY A 296 -9.92 14.74 -22.37
CA GLY A 296 -11.00 13.75 -22.36
C GLY A 296 -10.78 12.53 -23.25
N LYS A 297 -9.66 12.43 -23.99
CA LYS A 297 -9.31 11.21 -24.72
C LYS A 297 -8.68 10.19 -23.78
N VAL A 298 -9.10 8.93 -23.93
CA VAL A 298 -8.47 7.78 -23.28
C VAL A 298 -7.17 7.44 -24.00
N MET A 299 -6.09 7.30 -23.25
CA MET A 299 -4.84 6.71 -23.73
C MET A 299 -4.82 5.22 -23.39
N VAL A 300 -4.39 4.38 -24.32
CA VAL A 300 -4.16 2.95 -24.05
C VAL A 300 -2.74 2.57 -24.45
N ILE A 301 -2.00 1.99 -23.51
CA ILE A 301 -0.65 1.51 -23.72
C ILE A 301 -0.68 -0.02 -23.66
N GLU A 302 -0.23 -0.65 -24.75
CA GLU A 302 -0.05 -2.09 -24.79
C GLU A 302 1.26 -2.46 -24.10
N THR A 303 1.17 -3.18 -22.99
CA THR A 303 2.29 -3.68 -22.20
C THR A 303 2.08 -5.17 -22.01
N PRO A 304 2.43 -6.03 -22.98
CA PRO A 304 2.12 -7.45 -22.92
C PRO A 304 2.59 -8.12 -21.62
N PRO A 305 1.80 -9.04 -21.03
CA PRO A 305 0.49 -9.53 -21.51
C PRO A 305 -0.74 -8.68 -21.11
N ALA A 306 -0.57 -7.41 -20.71
CA ALA A 306 -1.66 -6.52 -20.31
C ALA A 306 -1.84 -5.27 -21.22
N ARG A 307 -2.93 -4.55 -21.00
CA ARG A 307 -3.20 -3.20 -21.51
C ARG A 307 -3.49 -2.27 -20.34
N ILE A 308 -2.98 -1.05 -20.41
CA ILE A 308 -3.20 -0.02 -19.39
C ILE A 308 -3.92 1.15 -20.06
N ALA A 309 -5.13 1.45 -19.60
CA ALA A 309 -5.90 2.60 -20.03
C ALA A 309 -5.77 3.74 -19.00
N LEU A 310 -5.57 4.96 -19.49
CA LEU A 310 -5.50 6.18 -18.69
C LEU A 310 -6.49 7.21 -19.25
N LEU A 311 -7.40 7.68 -18.41
CA LEU A 311 -8.31 8.78 -18.72
C LEU A 311 -7.94 9.98 -17.83
N PRO A 312 -7.34 11.04 -18.41
CA PRO A 312 -7.13 12.29 -17.69
C PRO A 312 -8.47 12.92 -17.29
N LEU A 313 -8.55 13.39 -16.04
CA LEU A 313 -9.70 14.09 -15.48
C LEU A 313 -9.35 15.58 -15.32
N SER A 314 -10.01 16.31 -14.40
CA SER A 314 -9.73 17.74 -14.19
C SER A 314 -8.26 18.02 -13.88
N ILE A 315 -7.72 19.00 -14.59
CA ILE A 315 -6.38 19.56 -14.41
C ILE A 315 -6.53 21.08 -14.32
N THR A 316 -6.09 21.68 -13.23
CA THR A 316 -6.04 23.14 -13.08
C THR A 316 -4.86 23.69 -13.89
N GLU A 317 -5.14 24.58 -14.84
CA GLU A 317 -4.12 25.30 -15.61
C GLU A 317 -3.61 26.49 -14.79
N LEU A 318 -2.34 26.45 -14.39
CA LEU A 318 -1.66 27.56 -13.68
C LEU A 318 -0.97 28.53 -14.67
N GLY A 319 -0.97 28.20 -15.97
CA GLY A 319 -0.39 28.97 -17.05
C GLY A 319 -1.34 29.11 -18.24
N TYR A 320 -0.81 29.60 -19.37
CA TYR A 320 -1.57 29.74 -20.62
C TYR A 320 -1.62 28.46 -21.46
N ASP A 321 -0.72 27.52 -21.20
CA ASP A 321 -0.68 26.21 -21.85
C ASP A 321 -0.31 25.14 -20.82
N SER A 322 -1.11 24.09 -20.73
CA SER A 322 -1.01 23.02 -19.74
C SER A 322 -1.31 21.70 -20.45
N PRO A 323 -0.36 21.21 -21.26
CA PRO A 323 -0.62 20.11 -22.16
C PRO A 323 -0.80 18.79 -21.42
N ILE A 324 -1.52 17.88 -22.05
CA ILE A 324 -1.42 16.44 -21.76
C ILE A 324 -0.52 15.86 -22.85
N ARG A 325 0.55 15.15 -22.48
CA ARG A 325 1.58 14.75 -23.44
C ARG A 325 2.13 13.37 -23.16
N ILE A 326 2.33 12.61 -24.23
CA ILE A 326 3.11 11.37 -24.20
C ILE A 326 4.52 11.72 -24.66
N ALA A 327 5.53 11.40 -23.86
CA ALA A 327 6.92 11.69 -24.21
C ALA A 327 7.84 10.54 -23.83
N GLU A 328 8.91 10.38 -24.60
CA GLU A 328 10.00 9.47 -24.28
C GLU A 328 11.22 10.27 -23.86
N LYS A 329 11.84 9.88 -22.75
CA LYS A 329 13.10 10.48 -22.28
C LYS A 329 13.91 9.46 -21.49
N ASP A 330 15.21 9.37 -21.78
CA ASP A 330 16.16 8.50 -21.08
C ASP A 330 15.70 7.03 -20.98
N GLY A 331 15.08 6.51 -22.06
CA GLY A 331 14.57 5.15 -22.11
C GLY A 331 13.30 4.89 -21.28
N ARG A 332 12.64 5.95 -20.79
CA ARG A 332 11.36 5.89 -20.06
C ARG A 332 10.24 6.51 -20.89
N LEU A 333 9.01 6.04 -20.70
CA LEU A 333 7.81 6.65 -21.27
C LEU A 333 7.07 7.43 -20.18
N TYR A 334 6.67 8.66 -20.48
CA TYR A 334 5.91 9.53 -19.60
C TYR A 334 4.56 9.85 -20.23
N LEU A 335 3.49 9.65 -19.46
CA LEU A 335 2.16 10.22 -19.73
C LEU A 335 1.96 11.40 -18.79
N ASP A 336 2.24 12.59 -19.27
CA ASP A 336 2.27 13.83 -18.51
C ASP A 336 0.93 14.56 -18.55
N MET A 337 0.51 15.04 -17.39
CA MET A 337 -0.63 15.94 -17.18
C MET A 337 -0.11 17.20 -16.49
N TYR A 338 0.17 18.25 -17.25
CA TYR A 338 0.77 19.47 -16.74
C TYR A 338 -0.26 20.36 -16.06
N ASN A 339 0.03 20.79 -14.82
CA ASN A 339 -0.60 21.97 -14.23
C ASN A 339 0.10 23.26 -14.68
N TYR A 340 1.39 23.19 -15.00
CA TYR A 340 2.17 24.31 -15.51
C TYR A 340 3.35 23.87 -16.35
N LEU A 341 3.58 24.54 -17.47
CA LEU A 341 4.80 24.47 -18.26
C LEU A 341 5.11 25.87 -18.81
N GLY A 342 6.31 26.41 -18.52
CA GLY A 342 6.72 27.71 -19.04
C GLY A 342 7.95 28.28 -18.35
N GLU A 343 8.12 29.60 -18.46
CA GLU A 343 9.17 30.33 -17.74
C GLU A 343 9.03 30.14 -16.22
N GLU A 344 10.16 30.10 -15.53
CA GLU A 344 10.14 29.98 -14.07
C GLU A 344 9.48 31.21 -13.44
N LYS A 345 8.41 31.00 -12.68
CA LYS A 345 7.70 32.09 -11.99
C LYS A 345 7.15 31.66 -10.64
N THR A 346 6.66 32.64 -9.89
CA THR A 346 6.11 32.49 -8.54
C THR A 346 4.59 32.34 -8.59
N PHE A 347 4.04 31.37 -7.85
CA PHE A 347 2.60 31.13 -7.73
C PHE A 347 2.07 31.47 -6.33
N GLY A 348 1.83 32.75 -6.08
CA GLY A 348 1.35 33.24 -4.77
C GLY A 348 -0.08 32.81 -4.41
N GLU A 349 -0.84 32.30 -5.37
CA GLU A 349 -2.17 31.73 -5.21
C GLU A 349 -2.15 30.29 -4.66
N LEU A 350 -0.98 29.63 -4.65
CA LEU A 350 -0.81 28.28 -4.07
C LEU A 350 -0.45 28.32 -2.58
N ASP A 351 0.01 29.48 -2.08
CA ASP A 351 0.31 29.68 -0.67
C ASP A 351 -0.99 29.72 0.14
N ARG A 352 -1.16 28.77 1.07
CA ARG A 352 -2.35 28.67 1.94
C ARG A 352 -2.55 29.92 2.81
N GLY A 353 -1.49 30.67 3.12
CA GLY A 353 -1.56 31.93 3.86
C GLY A 353 -1.96 33.14 2.99
N SER A 354 -2.05 32.97 1.67
CA SER A 354 -2.36 34.05 0.73
C SER A 354 -3.85 34.36 0.70
N ARG A 355 -4.19 35.66 0.58
CA ARG A 355 -5.57 36.12 0.30
C ARG A 355 -6.11 35.65 -1.05
N PHE A 356 -5.24 35.11 -1.91
CA PHE A 356 -5.60 34.59 -3.23
C PHE A 356 -5.78 33.06 -3.23
N TYR A 357 -5.51 32.38 -2.11
CA TYR A 357 -5.67 30.94 -2.00
C TYR A 357 -7.14 30.54 -2.15
N ARG A 358 -7.39 29.62 -3.07
CA ARG A 358 -8.74 29.10 -3.38
C ARG A 358 -8.80 27.57 -3.31
N GLY A 359 -7.84 26.96 -2.62
CA GLY A 359 -7.63 25.51 -2.60
C GLY A 359 -6.51 25.07 -3.54
N GLN A 360 -6.02 23.86 -3.32
CA GLN A 360 -4.99 23.23 -4.14
C GLN A 360 -5.45 23.06 -5.61
N PRO A 361 -4.51 23.13 -6.58
CA PRO A 361 -4.82 22.83 -7.96
C PRO A 361 -5.13 21.35 -8.13
N GLN A 362 -6.04 21.06 -9.06
CA GLN A 362 -6.50 19.73 -9.40
C GLN A 362 -5.56 19.11 -10.42
N CYS A 363 -5.21 17.83 -10.25
CA CYS A 363 -4.62 17.00 -11.29
C CYS A 363 -5.03 15.56 -11.06
N ALA A 364 -6.00 15.07 -11.82
CA ALA A 364 -6.60 13.75 -11.60
C ALA A 364 -6.54 12.86 -12.82
N PHE A 365 -6.56 11.55 -12.55
CA PHE A 365 -6.65 10.54 -13.58
C PHE A 365 -7.43 9.32 -13.09
N TYR A 366 -8.10 8.67 -14.03
CA TYR A 366 -8.61 7.31 -13.89
C TYR A 366 -7.69 6.35 -14.64
N VAL A 367 -7.36 5.21 -14.03
CA VAL A 367 -6.56 4.15 -14.63
C VAL A 367 -7.28 2.81 -14.54
N GLU A 368 -7.20 2.02 -15.60
CA GLU A 368 -7.72 0.66 -15.65
C GLU A 368 -6.71 -0.27 -16.33
N VAL A 369 -6.48 -1.42 -15.73
CA VAL A 369 -5.55 -2.44 -16.25
C VAL A 369 -6.33 -3.68 -16.61
N ALA A 370 -6.07 -4.26 -17.78
CA ALA A 370 -6.74 -5.47 -18.23
C ALA A 370 -5.76 -6.43 -18.90
N ASP A 371 -6.02 -7.73 -18.80
CA ASP A 371 -5.36 -8.72 -19.64
C ASP A 371 -5.55 -8.38 -21.12
N GLN A 372 -4.53 -8.62 -21.96
CA GLN A 372 -4.67 -8.43 -23.40
C GLN A 372 -5.74 -9.32 -24.02
N SER A 373 -6.02 -10.48 -23.42
CA SER A 373 -7.09 -11.37 -23.88
C SER A 373 -8.50 -10.86 -23.51
N ALA A 374 -8.63 -9.92 -22.58
CA ALA A 374 -9.93 -9.41 -22.14
C ALA A 374 -10.61 -8.50 -23.17
N HIS A 375 -9.84 -7.91 -24.08
CA HIS A 375 -10.35 -7.06 -25.16
C HIS A 375 -9.71 -7.45 -26.50
N PRO A 376 -10.44 -7.38 -27.63
CA PRO A 376 -9.90 -7.74 -28.95
C PRO A 376 -8.63 -6.96 -29.32
N ASP A 377 -8.63 -5.65 -29.04
CA ASP A 377 -7.55 -4.72 -29.35
C ASP A 377 -7.57 -3.50 -28.42
N ALA A 378 -6.51 -2.68 -28.48
CA ALA A 378 -6.41 -1.45 -27.70
C ALA A 378 -7.50 -0.40 -28.02
N PRO A 379 -7.90 -0.14 -29.29
CA PRO A 379 -9.03 0.75 -29.58
C PRO A 379 -10.36 0.31 -28.96
N SER A 380 -10.63 -1.00 -28.90
CA SER A 380 -11.83 -1.53 -28.24
C SER A 380 -11.80 -1.27 -26.74
N PHE A 381 -10.64 -1.47 -26.11
CA PHE A 381 -10.47 -1.13 -24.69
C PHE A 381 -10.62 0.39 -24.45
N ALA A 382 -10.06 1.22 -25.33
CA ALA A 382 -10.20 2.67 -25.27
C ALA A 382 -11.67 3.11 -25.36
N ARG A 383 -12.45 2.54 -26.29
CA ARG A 383 -13.90 2.80 -26.43
C ARG A 383 -14.67 2.38 -25.19
N GLU A 384 -14.34 1.23 -24.62
CA GLU A 384 -15.00 0.71 -23.42
C GLU A 384 -14.78 1.65 -22.22
N VAL A 385 -13.52 2.09 -22.00
CA VAL A 385 -13.21 3.05 -20.94
C VAL A 385 -13.87 4.42 -21.21
N ALA A 386 -13.84 4.90 -22.45
CA ALA A 386 -14.47 6.15 -22.85
C ALA A 386 -16.00 6.13 -22.73
N GLY A 387 -16.62 4.94 -22.80
CA GLY A 387 -18.07 4.75 -22.64
C GLY A 387 -18.56 4.83 -21.19
N GLY A 388 -17.66 4.94 -20.21
CA GLY A 388 -18.02 5.16 -18.81
C GLY A 388 -18.54 6.57 -18.54
N THR A 389 -19.36 6.73 -17.50
CA THR A 389 -19.83 8.03 -17.04
C THR A 389 -18.86 8.59 -16.00
N VAL A 390 -18.43 9.84 -16.21
CA VAL A 390 -17.52 10.55 -15.30
C VAL A 390 -18.30 11.65 -14.59
N ARG A 391 -18.26 11.68 -13.26
CA ARG A 391 -18.65 12.84 -12.45
C ARG A 391 -17.38 13.50 -11.95
N ASP A 392 -17.12 14.71 -12.43
CA ASP A 392 -15.98 15.52 -12.00
C ASP A 392 -16.49 16.92 -11.67
N GLY A 393 -16.72 17.17 -10.38
CA GLY A 393 -17.39 18.38 -9.91
C GLY A 393 -16.66 19.00 -8.74
N VAL A 394 -16.42 20.31 -8.81
CA VAL A 394 -15.76 21.08 -7.75
C VAL A 394 -16.69 22.17 -7.23
N ALA A 395 -16.72 22.35 -5.91
CA ALA A 395 -17.44 23.46 -5.29
C ALA A 395 -16.85 24.82 -5.73
N PRO A 396 -17.68 25.89 -5.80
CA PRO A 396 -17.22 27.22 -6.20
C PRO A 396 -16.00 27.69 -5.40
N PRO A 397 -15.04 28.36 -6.04
CA PRO A 397 -13.87 28.86 -5.34
C PRO A 397 -14.24 30.01 -4.40
N PHE A 398 -13.61 30.04 -3.23
CA PHE A 398 -13.67 31.15 -2.28
C PHE A 398 -12.28 31.36 -1.67
N THR A 399 -12.04 32.53 -1.06
CA THR A 399 -10.79 32.82 -0.36
C THR A 399 -11.00 32.70 1.14
N SER A 400 -10.31 31.77 1.79
CA SER A 400 -10.41 31.56 3.24
C SER A 400 -9.56 32.61 3.96
N TYR A 401 -10.16 33.74 4.34
CA TYR A 401 -9.53 34.65 5.30
C TYR A 401 -10.10 34.47 6.72
N ARG A 402 -11.25 33.78 6.90
CA ARG A 402 -11.97 33.74 8.20
C ARG A 402 -12.81 32.51 8.57
N ASP A 403 -13.05 31.52 7.69
CA ASP A 403 -13.99 30.43 7.99
C ASP A 403 -13.41 29.03 7.70
N ASP A 404 -13.78 28.04 8.53
CA ASP A 404 -13.50 26.59 8.38
C ASP A 404 -14.29 25.95 7.22
N ALA A 405 -14.54 26.72 6.16
CA ALA A 405 -15.27 26.26 5.00
C ALA A 405 -14.42 25.27 4.18
N ARG A 406 -15.08 24.22 3.68
CA ARG A 406 -14.47 23.20 2.81
C ARG A 406 -14.74 23.53 1.35
N ARG A 407 -13.85 23.11 0.46
CA ARG A 407 -14.09 23.16 -1.00
C ARG A 407 -14.03 21.74 -1.57
N PRO A 408 -15.14 20.98 -1.50
CA PRO A 408 -15.18 19.61 -2.01
C PRO A 408 -14.94 19.52 -3.51
N TRP A 409 -14.12 18.55 -3.91
CA TRP A 409 -13.94 18.06 -5.26
C TRP A 409 -14.34 16.59 -5.30
N VAL A 410 -15.39 16.28 -6.06
CA VAL A 410 -16.00 14.96 -6.20
C VAL A 410 -15.58 14.38 -7.55
N LEU A 411 -14.97 13.21 -7.50
CA LEU A 411 -14.61 12.41 -8.67
C LEU A 411 -15.29 11.05 -8.59
N GLU A 412 -15.92 10.64 -9.68
CA GLU A 412 -16.53 9.32 -9.84
C GLU A 412 -16.37 8.84 -11.27
N TYR A 413 -16.08 7.55 -11.43
CA TYR A 413 -16.20 6.84 -12.70
C TYR A 413 -17.15 5.66 -12.54
N ALA A 414 -18.15 5.56 -13.43
CA ALA A 414 -19.13 4.49 -13.42
C ALA A 414 -19.26 3.80 -14.79
N ARG A 415 -19.18 2.47 -14.80
CA ARG A 415 -19.39 1.63 -15.99
C ARG A 415 -19.90 0.25 -15.57
N GLU A 416 -20.93 -0.25 -16.25
CA GLU A 416 -21.50 -1.60 -16.06
C GLU A 416 -21.96 -1.89 -14.62
N GLY A 417 -22.64 -0.94 -13.99
CA GLY A 417 -23.12 -1.08 -12.61
C GLY A 417 -22.03 -1.04 -11.54
N LYS A 418 -20.76 -0.93 -11.92
CA LYS A 418 -19.63 -0.66 -11.02
C LYS A 418 -19.37 0.83 -10.97
N THR A 419 -19.12 1.36 -9.78
CA THR A 419 -18.71 2.75 -9.57
C THR A 419 -17.47 2.79 -8.69
N LEU A 420 -16.66 3.83 -8.86
CA LEU A 420 -15.50 4.10 -8.05
C LEU A 420 -15.38 5.61 -7.89
N GLY A 421 -15.29 6.10 -6.66
CA GLY A 421 -15.19 7.53 -6.44
C GLY A 421 -14.51 7.94 -5.14
N LEU A 422 -14.05 9.19 -5.13
CA LEU A 422 -13.49 9.86 -3.97
C LEU A 422 -13.93 11.32 -3.92
N GLU A 423 -13.92 11.87 -2.71
CA GLU A 423 -14.17 13.27 -2.45
C GLU A 423 -12.99 13.86 -1.67
N VAL A 424 -12.49 15.01 -2.13
CA VAL A 424 -11.31 15.69 -1.58
C VAL A 424 -11.67 17.12 -1.19
N ASP A 425 -11.24 17.56 -0.01
CA ASP A 425 -11.26 18.96 0.35
C ASP A 425 -10.05 19.67 -0.25
N LEU A 426 -10.27 20.55 -1.23
CA LEU A 426 -9.19 21.29 -1.86
C LEU A 426 -8.54 22.32 -0.93
N MET A 427 -9.23 22.79 0.12
CA MET A 427 -8.67 23.80 1.04
C MET A 427 -7.62 23.20 1.98
N GLU A 428 -7.90 22.02 2.51
CA GLU A 428 -7.00 21.33 3.45
C GLU A 428 -6.17 20.23 2.78
N TRP A 429 -6.46 19.91 1.52
CA TRP A 429 -5.98 18.72 0.83
C TRP A 429 -6.19 17.45 1.67
N ARG A 430 -7.45 17.20 2.03
CA ARG A 430 -7.85 16.06 2.86
C ARG A 430 -8.85 15.19 2.12
N LEU A 431 -8.58 13.89 2.07
CA LEU A 431 -9.56 12.89 1.63
C LEU A 431 -10.77 12.96 2.55
N LEU A 432 -11.96 13.27 2.02
CA LEU A 432 -13.22 13.34 2.76
C LEU A 432 -13.98 12.01 2.73
N ARG A 433 -14.05 11.38 1.55
CA ARG A 433 -14.84 10.16 1.31
C ARG A 433 -14.23 9.31 0.20
N ARG A 434 -14.47 8.00 0.25
CA ARG A 434 -14.22 7.02 -0.82
C ARG A 434 -15.41 6.08 -0.91
N TRP A 435 -15.79 5.64 -2.10
CA TRP A 435 -16.92 4.72 -2.29
C TRP A 435 -16.75 3.84 -3.53
N ASN A 436 -17.50 2.73 -3.54
CA ASN A 436 -17.72 1.88 -4.71
C ASN A 436 -19.22 1.58 -4.88
N GLU A 437 -19.59 0.61 -5.71
CA GLU A 437 -20.98 0.20 -5.95
C GLU A 437 -21.72 -0.30 -4.71
N ASN A 438 -20.99 -0.73 -3.68
CA ASN A 438 -21.56 -1.20 -2.42
C ASN A 438 -21.69 -0.09 -1.36
N GLY A 439 -21.31 1.15 -1.69
CA GLY A 439 -21.38 2.30 -0.80
C GLY A 439 -20.02 2.76 -0.29
N ASP A 440 -20.00 3.35 0.91
CA ASP A 440 -18.81 3.96 1.49
C ASP A 440 -17.74 2.93 1.85
N LEU A 441 -16.50 3.20 1.42
CA LEU A 441 -15.36 2.38 1.76
C LEU A 441 -14.84 2.75 3.16
N GLY A 442 -14.79 1.75 4.04
CA GLY A 442 -14.25 1.88 5.38
C GLY A 442 -12.72 1.83 5.44
N TRP A 443 -12.21 1.51 6.63
CA TRP A 443 -10.79 1.30 6.92
C TRP A 443 -10.60 -0.09 7.52
N PRO A 444 -10.76 -1.16 6.73
CA PRO A 444 -10.55 -2.52 7.24
C PRO A 444 -9.09 -2.69 7.70
N MET A 445 -8.88 -3.41 8.81
CA MET A 445 -7.50 -3.71 9.25
C MET A 445 -6.79 -4.61 8.25
N LEU A 446 -7.51 -5.64 7.76
CA LEU A 446 -7.13 -6.50 6.64
C LEU A 446 -8.38 -7.17 6.08
N GLU A 447 -8.57 -7.07 4.77
CA GLU A 447 -9.57 -7.82 4.02
C GLU A 447 -8.90 -8.47 2.81
N SER A 448 -9.04 -9.79 2.69
CA SER A 448 -8.64 -10.58 1.52
C SER A 448 -9.42 -11.91 1.51
N PRO A 449 -9.42 -12.66 0.39
CA PRO A 449 -10.07 -13.97 0.36
C PRO A 449 -9.47 -15.04 1.29
N MET A 450 -8.24 -14.83 1.79
CA MET A 450 -7.51 -15.82 2.60
C MET A 450 -7.21 -15.37 4.02
N ALA A 451 -7.21 -14.06 4.28
CA ALA A 451 -6.99 -13.49 5.60
C ALA A 451 -7.92 -12.30 5.86
N ARG A 452 -8.43 -12.20 7.10
CA ARG A 452 -9.25 -11.09 7.57
C ARG A 452 -8.86 -10.71 8.99
N GLN A 453 -8.74 -9.41 9.27
CA GLN A 453 -8.53 -8.87 10.62
C GLN A 453 -9.58 -7.81 10.92
N ASN A 454 -10.20 -7.89 12.10
CA ASN A 454 -11.11 -6.86 12.61
C ASN A 454 -11.12 -6.84 14.16
N SER A 455 -11.89 -5.94 14.75
CA SER A 455 -12.09 -5.83 16.21
C SER A 455 -13.53 -6.11 16.65
N GLN A 456 -14.30 -6.80 15.82
CA GLN A 456 -15.76 -6.97 16.02
C GLN A 456 -16.11 -8.17 16.91
N GLY A 457 -15.13 -9.03 17.23
CA GLY A 457 -15.32 -10.24 18.03
C GLY A 457 -15.83 -11.44 17.21
N ARG A 458 -15.98 -11.31 15.90
CA ARG A 458 -16.32 -12.41 14.99
C ARG A 458 -15.67 -12.22 13.63
N ILE A 459 -15.10 -13.30 13.10
CA ILE A 459 -14.49 -13.36 11.78
C ILE A 459 -14.91 -14.65 11.10
N GLU A 460 -15.53 -14.54 9.93
CA GLU A 460 -15.86 -15.67 9.06
C GLU A 460 -15.00 -15.62 7.81
N LEU A 461 -14.31 -16.72 7.51
CA LEU A 461 -13.39 -16.81 6.38
C LEU A 461 -13.07 -18.27 6.06
N ALA A 462 -13.00 -18.62 4.77
CA ALA A 462 -12.53 -19.93 4.31
C ALA A 462 -13.20 -21.13 5.02
N GLY A 463 -14.51 -21.04 5.24
CA GLY A 463 -15.32 -22.08 5.92
C GLY A 463 -15.10 -22.17 7.44
N ALA A 464 -14.34 -21.26 8.03
CA ALA A 464 -14.10 -21.16 9.46
C ALA A 464 -14.77 -19.94 10.07
N THR A 465 -15.09 -20.04 11.36
CA THR A 465 -15.62 -18.95 12.19
C THR A 465 -14.75 -18.83 13.44
N LEU A 466 -14.12 -17.66 13.60
CA LEU A 466 -13.48 -17.23 14.84
C LEU A 466 -14.45 -16.35 15.61
N GLU A 467 -14.73 -16.69 16.87
CA GLU A 467 -15.45 -15.82 17.82
C GLU A 467 -14.54 -15.54 19.01
N CYS A 468 -14.41 -14.27 19.40
CA CYS A 468 -13.51 -13.83 20.46
C CYS A 468 -14.02 -12.57 21.16
N GLY A 469 -13.25 -12.05 22.12
CA GLY A 469 -13.48 -10.71 22.67
C GLY A 469 -13.49 -9.61 21.60
N LYS A 470 -14.14 -8.48 21.89
CA LYS A 470 -14.17 -7.28 21.02
C LYS A 470 -12.84 -6.53 21.06
N ALA A 471 -11.82 -7.16 20.52
CA ALA A 471 -10.47 -6.63 20.36
C ALA A 471 -9.91 -7.12 19.02
N PRO A 472 -8.79 -6.54 18.55
CA PRO A 472 -8.21 -6.97 17.28
C PRO A 472 -7.92 -8.47 17.25
N ALA A 473 -8.43 -9.12 16.21
CA ALA A 473 -8.25 -10.54 15.94
C ALA A 473 -8.05 -10.75 14.44
N LEU A 474 -7.25 -11.74 14.10
CA LEU A 474 -6.90 -12.14 12.73
C LEU A 474 -7.33 -13.59 12.52
N LEU A 475 -7.90 -13.89 11.36
CA LEU A 475 -8.10 -15.25 10.87
C LEU A 475 -7.48 -15.38 9.50
N TYR A 476 -6.62 -16.37 9.32
CA TYR A 476 -6.12 -16.86 8.03
C TYR A 476 -6.66 -18.28 7.80
N GLY A 477 -7.02 -18.60 6.56
CA GLY A 477 -7.50 -19.92 6.18
C GLY A 477 -7.03 -20.36 4.80
N ASP A 478 -6.44 -21.55 4.74
CA ASP A 478 -6.14 -22.31 3.53
C ASP A 478 -6.78 -23.71 3.63
N PRO A 479 -8.02 -23.88 3.11
CA PRO A 479 -8.70 -25.16 3.12
C PRO A 479 -7.97 -26.25 2.35
N ALA A 480 -7.20 -25.91 1.30
CA ALA A 480 -6.47 -26.89 0.50
C ALA A 480 -5.29 -27.46 1.28
N ALA A 481 -4.63 -26.64 2.10
CA ALA A 481 -3.60 -27.10 3.04
C ALA A 481 -4.19 -27.71 4.33
N GLY A 482 -5.50 -27.55 4.57
CA GLY A 482 -6.12 -27.89 5.85
C GLY A 482 -5.59 -27.05 7.00
N LEU A 483 -5.27 -25.79 6.74
CA LEU A 483 -4.60 -24.86 7.65
C LEU A 483 -5.51 -23.68 8.00
N TRP A 484 -5.70 -23.41 9.29
CA TRP A 484 -6.32 -22.19 9.79
C TRP A 484 -5.48 -21.62 10.93
N VAL A 485 -5.27 -20.31 10.93
CA VAL A 485 -4.50 -19.62 11.96
C VAL A 485 -5.33 -18.46 12.48
N ALA A 486 -5.63 -18.48 13.77
CA ALA A 486 -6.26 -17.39 14.49
C ALA A 486 -5.22 -16.69 15.38
N ALA A 487 -5.16 -15.36 15.34
CA ALA A 487 -4.41 -14.59 16.31
C ALA A 487 -5.35 -13.62 17.03
N TYR A 488 -5.15 -13.46 18.33
CA TYR A 488 -5.91 -12.53 19.17
C TYR A 488 -4.93 -11.59 19.86
N TYR A 489 -5.29 -10.31 19.95
CA TYR A 489 -4.37 -9.25 20.40
C TYR A 489 -4.90 -8.46 21.61
N GLY A 490 -6.07 -8.83 22.14
CA GLY A 490 -6.74 -8.13 23.23
C GLY A 490 -6.48 -8.71 24.62
N ASP A 491 -7.12 -8.10 25.61
CA ASP A 491 -7.15 -8.61 26.98
C ASP A 491 -7.82 -10.01 27.04
N PRO A 492 -7.48 -10.85 28.04
CA PRO A 492 -7.96 -12.23 28.12
C PRO A 492 -9.47 -12.36 28.01
N ALA A 493 -9.94 -13.05 26.97
CA ALA A 493 -11.35 -13.25 26.66
C ALA A 493 -11.62 -14.68 26.13
N PRO A 494 -12.88 -15.16 26.17
CA PRO A 494 -13.24 -16.42 25.53
C PRO A 494 -12.92 -16.39 24.04
N LEU A 495 -12.40 -17.51 23.53
CA LEU A 495 -12.07 -17.68 22.11
C LEU A 495 -12.60 -19.03 21.63
N SER A 496 -13.26 -19.03 20.48
CA SER A 496 -13.65 -20.26 19.78
C SER A 496 -13.33 -20.18 18.30
N LEU A 497 -12.76 -21.26 17.78
CA LEU A 497 -12.48 -21.45 16.36
C LEU A 497 -13.27 -22.67 15.89
N SER A 498 -14.28 -22.43 15.06
CA SER A 498 -15.08 -23.47 14.40
C SER A 498 -14.58 -23.67 12.98
N LEU A 499 -14.35 -24.93 12.59
CA LEU A 499 -13.75 -25.32 11.32
C LEU A 499 -14.61 -26.42 10.67
N PRO A 500 -14.49 -26.66 9.35
CA PRO A 500 -15.20 -27.76 8.70
C PRO A 500 -14.91 -29.14 9.31
N GLY A 501 -13.68 -29.34 9.81
CA GLY A 501 -13.21 -30.61 10.37
C GLY A 501 -13.21 -30.70 11.90
N GLY A 502 -13.65 -29.67 12.62
CA GLY A 502 -13.53 -29.66 14.07
C GLY A 502 -13.74 -28.29 14.72
N SER A 503 -13.42 -28.21 16.01
CA SER A 503 -13.48 -26.93 16.75
C SER A 503 -12.49 -26.90 17.89
N VAL A 504 -12.04 -25.69 18.24
CA VAL A 504 -11.26 -25.40 19.45
C VAL A 504 -12.01 -24.36 20.27
N ARG A 505 -12.19 -24.60 21.57
CA ARG A 505 -12.76 -23.64 22.52
C ARG A 505 -11.82 -23.41 23.69
N ILE A 506 -11.57 -22.15 24.00
CA ILE A 506 -10.71 -21.70 25.09
C ILE A 506 -11.54 -20.77 25.98
N GLU A 507 -11.54 -21.03 27.29
CA GLU A 507 -12.38 -20.28 28.23
C GLU A 507 -11.91 -18.83 28.34
N ARG A 508 -10.59 -18.62 28.48
CA ARG A 508 -9.96 -17.30 28.39
C ARG A 508 -8.57 -17.40 27.77
N MET A 509 -8.31 -16.57 26.76
CA MET A 509 -7.02 -16.46 26.06
C MET A 509 -6.64 -14.98 25.95
N GLY A 510 -5.44 -14.62 26.40
CA GLY A 510 -4.81 -13.32 26.18
C GLY A 510 -4.17 -13.21 24.79
N PRO A 511 -3.28 -12.23 24.54
CA PRO A 511 -2.60 -12.12 23.26
C PRO A 511 -1.90 -13.44 22.88
N GLY A 512 -2.07 -13.88 21.64
CA GLY A 512 -1.53 -15.17 21.21
C GLY A 512 -2.02 -15.66 19.86
N THR A 513 -1.53 -16.83 19.46
CA THR A 513 -1.87 -17.53 18.22
C THR A 513 -2.39 -18.94 18.51
N LEU A 514 -3.44 -19.32 17.79
CA LEU A 514 -3.98 -20.66 17.69
C LEU A 514 -3.90 -21.12 16.23
N ALA A 515 -3.18 -22.19 15.93
CA ALA A 515 -3.13 -22.75 14.59
C ALA A 515 -3.70 -24.18 14.57
N TRP A 516 -4.48 -24.47 13.52
CA TRP A 516 -4.99 -25.78 13.19
C TRP A 516 -4.39 -26.22 11.86
N ARG A 517 -3.63 -27.31 11.83
CA ARG A 517 -3.03 -27.87 10.63
C ARG A 517 -3.40 -29.35 10.53
N LYS A 518 -4.35 -29.69 9.66
CA LYS A 518 -4.78 -31.07 9.38
C LYS A 518 -5.14 -31.88 10.64
N GLY A 519 -5.80 -31.24 11.61
CA GLY A 519 -6.19 -31.87 12.88
C GLY A 519 -5.18 -31.69 14.01
N GLU A 520 -3.98 -31.20 13.72
CA GLU A 520 -2.99 -30.81 14.74
C GLU A 520 -3.24 -29.38 15.21
N VAL A 521 -3.33 -29.17 16.52
CA VAL A 521 -3.58 -27.86 17.12
C VAL A 521 -2.34 -27.38 17.86
N THR A 522 -1.87 -26.17 17.55
CA THR A 522 -0.82 -25.48 18.32
C THR A 522 -1.37 -24.19 18.93
N LEU A 523 -0.94 -23.89 20.15
CA LEU A 523 -1.39 -22.74 20.92
C LEU A 523 -0.19 -22.05 21.58
N ASP A 524 -0.09 -20.74 21.42
CA ASP A 524 0.91 -19.90 22.08
C ASP A 524 0.26 -18.60 22.56
N THR A 525 0.31 -18.31 23.87
CA THR A 525 -0.40 -17.17 24.46
C THR A 525 0.23 -16.73 25.77
N LEU A 526 0.04 -15.45 26.14
CA LEU A 526 0.46 -14.92 27.44
C LEU A 526 -0.41 -15.40 28.60
N ASP A 527 -1.70 -15.58 28.34
CA ASP A 527 -2.68 -15.88 29.38
C ASP A 527 -3.61 -16.98 28.88
N LEU A 528 -3.68 -18.08 29.62
CA LEU A 528 -4.55 -19.21 29.32
C LEU A 528 -5.24 -19.69 30.58
N GLU A 529 -6.57 -19.68 30.57
CA GLU A 529 -7.39 -20.28 31.63
C GLU A 529 -8.02 -21.59 31.17
N GLY A 530 -7.63 -22.68 31.82
CA GLY A 530 -8.08 -24.04 31.52
C GLY A 530 -7.46 -24.65 30.25
N PRO A 531 -7.55 -25.99 30.09
CA PRO A 531 -7.08 -26.65 28.88
C PRO A 531 -8.02 -26.35 27.68
N PRO A 532 -7.49 -26.22 26.45
CA PRO A 532 -8.33 -26.05 25.27
C PRO A 532 -9.22 -27.28 25.06
N LYS A 533 -10.51 -27.05 24.81
CA LYS A 533 -11.47 -28.12 24.45
C LYS A 533 -11.44 -28.29 22.93
N ILE A 534 -10.92 -29.42 22.46
CA ILE A 534 -10.69 -29.70 21.04
C ILE A 534 -11.60 -30.84 20.59
N VAL A 535 -12.27 -30.65 19.44
CA VAL A 535 -13.10 -31.66 18.76
C VAL A 535 -12.57 -31.84 17.35
N GLY A 536 -12.34 -33.09 16.91
CA GLY A 536 -11.86 -33.39 15.56
C GLY A 536 -10.35 -33.18 15.34
N GLY A 537 -9.59 -32.95 16.41
CA GLY A 537 -8.15 -32.73 16.37
C GLY A 537 -7.48 -33.02 17.73
N ALA A 538 -6.17 -32.80 17.80
CA ALA A 538 -5.36 -33.02 19.00
C ALA A 538 -4.37 -31.86 19.23
N LEU A 539 -4.17 -31.49 20.49
CA LEU A 539 -3.14 -30.53 20.87
C LEU A 539 -1.76 -31.15 20.66
N ARG A 540 -0.90 -30.47 19.90
CA ARG A 540 0.52 -30.83 19.83
C ARG A 540 1.20 -30.34 21.10
N GLU A 541 1.78 -31.25 21.87
CA GLU A 541 2.72 -30.85 22.92
C GLU A 541 3.91 -30.18 22.24
N ARG A 542 4.26 -28.96 22.66
CA ARG A 542 5.54 -28.36 22.25
C ARG A 542 6.63 -29.33 22.71
N GLU A 543 7.38 -29.92 21.78
CA GLU A 543 8.67 -30.51 22.12
C GLU A 543 9.45 -29.43 22.87
N LYS A 544 9.91 -29.73 24.09
CA LYS A 544 10.83 -28.86 24.83
C LYS A 544 12.15 -28.83 24.06
N GLY A 545 12.20 -28.03 23.00
CA GLY A 545 13.36 -27.79 22.17
C GLY A 545 14.35 -26.90 22.91
N VAL A 546 15.51 -27.48 23.15
CA VAL A 546 16.78 -26.90 23.62
C VAL A 546 17.04 -25.51 23.04
N ASP A 547 17.05 -24.50 23.90
CA ASP A 547 18.01 -23.38 23.86
C ASP A 547 17.95 -22.66 25.22
N GLN A 548 18.97 -22.96 26.03
CA GLN A 548 19.43 -22.14 27.16
C GLN A 548 20.35 -21.04 26.65
#